data_AF-A0AAD5BFH8-F1
#
_entry.id   AF-A0AAD5BFH8-F1
#
_cell.length_a   1.000
_cell.length_b   1.000
_cell.length_c   1.000
_cell.angle_alpha   90.00
_cell.angle_beta   90.00
_cell.angle_gamma   90.00
#
_symmetry.space_group_name_H-M   'P 1'
#
loop_
_entity.id
_entity.type
_entity.pdbx_description
1 polymer ?
#
loop_
_entity_poly.entity_id
_entity_poly.type
_entity_poly.pdbx_seq_one_letter_code
_entity_poly.pdbx_strand_id
1 'polypeptide(L)'
;MSIIVREGNTYYQLELNYDTIPGVLAIPASTLFLDFKIYINSHLVTVVDNDELVRSLAARFQPFWNHCLYDSSINISDTPAVTFTLVCKDTVFASNRLPKIHSIQFRLSVLTLDSEINLETLLVAFNYLMVSWVLNEELQYPAIFSPTGRQFIKLNLFWYKKMYYEVLETHLDDEEKVISSYIDIVKVHYTTMKLMSGAETLFDSTRSNRGRKCIFEKCPLSLVVCAHSDSS
;
A
#
# COMPACT_ATOMS: atom_id res chain seq x y z
N MET A 1 2.91 10.07 6.04
CA MET A 1 2.36 9.26 7.18
C MET A 1 3.34 8.14 7.49
N SER A 2 3.41 7.64 8.74
CA SER A 2 4.32 6.54 9.10
C SER A 2 3.71 5.53 10.07
N ILE A 3 4.07 4.25 9.94
CA ILE A 3 3.77 3.18 10.89
C ILE A 3 5.08 2.62 11.41
N ILE A 4 5.15 2.36 12.72
CA ILE A 4 6.34 1.87 13.41
C ILE A 4 5.99 0.61 14.19
N VAL A 5 6.86 -0.40 14.11
CA VAL A 5 6.79 -1.62 14.91
C VAL A 5 8.16 -1.85 15.55
N ARG A 6 8.15 -2.38 16.77
CA ARG A 6 9.34 -2.76 17.52
C ARG A 6 9.33 -4.25 17.80
N GLU A 7 10.44 -4.92 17.52
CA GLU A 7 10.69 -6.31 17.90
C GLU A 7 12.01 -6.36 18.66
N GLY A 8 11.94 -6.62 19.97
CA GLY A 8 13.11 -6.57 20.86
C GLY A 8 13.78 -5.19 20.85
N ASN A 9 15.02 -5.11 20.38
CA ASN A 9 15.79 -3.86 20.27
C ASN A 9 15.82 -3.30 18.84
N THR A 10 15.08 -3.91 17.92
CA THR A 10 15.01 -3.48 16.52
C THR A 10 13.70 -2.75 16.25
N TYR A 11 13.79 -1.61 15.58
CA TYR A 11 12.67 -0.79 15.14
C TYR A 11 12.56 -0.85 13.63
N TYR A 12 11.34 -1.07 13.15
CA TYR A 12 10.99 -1.03 11.75
C TYR A 12 9.95 0.06 11.54
N GLN A 13 10.21 0.97 10.59
CA GLN A 13 9.34 2.08 10.27
C GLN A 13 9.08 2.11 8.77
N LEU A 14 7.82 2.23 8.39
CA LEU A 14 7.41 2.47 7.01
C LEU A 14 6.79 3.86 6.92
N GLU A 15 7.34 4.73 6.09
CA GLU A 15 6.79 6.05 5.77
C GLU A 15 6.28 6.11 4.34
N LEU A 16 5.23 6.90 4.16
CA LEU A 16 4.59 7.16 2.89
C LEU A 16 4.51 8.66 2.61
N ASN A 17 4.89 9.05 1.39
CA ASN A 17 4.71 10.40 0.86
C ASN A 17 4.14 10.38 -0.56
N TYR A 18 3.19 11.26 -0.84
CA TYR A 18 2.61 11.47 -2.17
C TYR A 18 3.35 12.59 -2.89
N ASP A 19 3.50 12.48 -4.20
CA ASP A 19 4.07 13.54 -5.05
C ASP A 19 3.22 14.82 -5.07
N THR A 20 1.92 14.64 -4.94
CA THR A 20 0.91 15.69 -4.88
C THR A 20 0.08 15.47 -3.63
N ILE A 21 -0.19 16.54 -2.86
CA ILE A 21 -1.05 16.46 -1.69
C ILE A 21 -2.44 15.96 -2.15
N PRO A 22 -2.91 14.81 -1.65
CA PRO A 22 -4.19 14.26 -2.07
C PRO A 22 -5.36 15.17 -1.65
N GLY A 23 -6.24 15.49 -2.58
CA GLY A 23 -7.54 16.13 -2.29
C GLY A 23 -8.63 15.10 -1.95
N VAL A 24 -9.87 15.56 -1.78
CA VAL A 24 -11.04 14.70 -1.47
C VAL A 24 -11.27 13.61 -2.53
N LEU A 25 -10.91 13.90 -3.78
CA LEU A 25 -11.12 13.04 -4.95
C LEU A 25 -9.81 12.56 -5.58
N ALA A 26 -8.89 12.03 -4.77
CA ALA A 26 -7.63 11.51 -5.27
C ALA A 26 -7.82 10.19 -6.04
N ILE A 27 -7.32 10.14 -7.28
CA ILE A 27 -7.28 8.94 -8.12
C ILE A 27 -5.85 8.68 -8.61
N PRO A 28 -5.50 7.44 -9.00
CA PRO A 28 -4.19 7.20 -9.61
C PRO A 28 -4.14 7.76 -11.04
N ALA A 29 -2.96 8.19 -11.46
CA ALA A 29 -2.67 8.42 -12.88
C ALA A 29 -2.80 7.12 -13.68
N SER A 30 -2.90 7.24 -15.02
CA SER A 30 -2.88 6.07 -15.92
C SER A 30 -1.64 5.21 -15.72
N THR A 31 -0.54 5.81 -15.28
CA THR A 31 0.66 5.13 -14.81
C THR A 31 1.10 5.78 -13.52
N LEU A 32 1.10 4.97 -12.44
CA LEU A 32 1.52 5.34 -11.10
C LEU A 32 2.88 4.72 -10.82
N PHE A 33 3.83 5.54 -10.37
CA PHE A 33 5.18 5.10 -10.00
C PHE A 33 5.30 4.98 -8.48
N LEU A 34 5.75 3.84 -7.99
CA LEU A 34 5.91 3.59 -6.57
C LEU A 34 7.39 3.43 -6.24
N ASP A 35 7.98 4.45 -5.62
CA ASP A 35 9.42 4.55 -5.39
C ASP A 35 9.77 4.10 -3.98
N PHE A 36 10.48 2.97 -3.86
CA PHE A 36 10.86 2.40 -2.58
C PHE A 36 12.30 2.75 -2.20
N LYS A 37 12.51 3.24 -0.97
CA LYS A 37 13.84 3.52 -0.39
C LYS A 37 14.02 2.76 0.91
N ILE A 38 15.16 2.11 1.09
CA ILE A 38 15.46 1.29 2.27
C ILE A 38 16.67 1.86 3.02
N TYR A 39 16.48 2.13 4.30
CA TYR A 39 17.48 2.67 5.21
C TYR A 39 17.71 1.68 6.35
N ILE A 40 18.97 1.41 6.67
CA ILE A 40 19.38 0.62 7.84
C ILE A 40 20.33 1.49 8.67
N ASN A 41 20.02 1.68 9.95
CA ASN A 41 20.77 2.53 10.87
C ASN A 41 21.03 3.92 10.28
N SER A 42 20.00 4.52 9.69
CA SER A 42 20.04 5.83 8.99
C SER A 42 20.93 5.89 7.74
N HIS A 43 21.60 4.80 7.38
CA HIS A 43 22.31 4.69 6.13
C HIS A 43 21.38 4.15 5.05
N LEU A 44 21.32 4.86 3.92
CA LEU A 44 20.74 4.29 2.71
C LEU A 44 21.60 3.07 2.36
N VAL A 45 20.99 1.89 2.29
CA VAL A 45 21.70 0.66 1.91
C VAL A 45 22.37 0.93 0.55
N THR A 46 23.61 0.52 0.28
CA THR A 46 24.24 0.75 -1.05
C THR A 46 24.43 -0.58 -1.77
N VAL A 47 23.96 -0.67 -3.01
CA VAL A 47 23.74 -1.92 -3.79
C VAL A 47 25.01 -2.50 -4.42
N VAL A 48 26.15 -2.35 -3.75
CA VAL A 48 27.32 -3.14 -4.16
C VAL A 48 27.20 -4.59 -3.65
N ASP A 49 26.37 -4.86 -2.63
CA ASP A 49 26.39 -6.16 -1.91
C ASP A 49 25.05 -6.90 -1.71
N ASN A 50 23.89 -6.44 -2.20
CA ASN A 50 22.64 -7.20 -1.93
C ASN A 50 21.45 -7.01 -2.92
N ASP A 51 21.69 -7.28 -4.20
CA ASP A 51 20.64 -7.39 -5.23
C ASP A 51 19.48 -8.33 -4.83
N GLU A 52 19.80 -9.39 -4.07
CA GLU A 52 18.84 -10.39 -3.62
C GLU A 52 17.82 -9.82 -2.63
N LEU A 53 18.25 -8.95 -1.70
CA LEU A 53 17.35 -8.24 -0.78
C LEU A 53 16.34 -7.38 -1.54
N VAL A 54 16.81 -6.56 -2.49
CA VAL A 54 15.95 -5.65 -3.27
C VAL A 54 14.96 -6.44 -4.12
N ARG A 55 15.42 -7.49 -4.81
CA ARG A 55 14.54 -8.38 -5.59
C ARG A 55 13.53 -9.09 -4.70
N SER A 56 13.95 -9.58 -3.54
CA SER A 56 13.08 -10.29 -2.58
C SER A 56 12.01 -9.36 -2.01
N LEU A 57 12.35 -8.12 -1.68
CA LEU A 57 11.39 -7.11 -1.25
C LEU A 57 10.45 -6.73 -2.39
N ALA A 58 10.98 -6.38 -3.58
CA ALA A 58 10.18 -5.99 -4.74
C ALA A 58 9.17 -7.07 -5.14
N ALA A 59 9.55 -8.34 -5.11
CA ALA A 59 8.67 -9.48 -5.40
C ALA A 59 7.47 -9.58 -4.45
N ARG A 60 7.53 -9.02 -3.23
CA ARG A 60 6.38 -8.98 -2.30
C ARG A 60 5.33 -7.95 -2.67
N PHE A 61 5.70 -6.91 -3.41
CA PHE A 61 4.77 -5.83 -3.76
C PHE A 61 3.90 -6.17 -4.96
N GLN A 62 4.45 -6.82 -5.98
CA GLN A 62 3.73 -7.08 -7.23
C GLN A 62 2.38 -7.79 -7.01
N PRO A 63 2.27 -8.86 -6.18
CA PRO A 63 1.00 -9.54 -5.97
C PRO A 63 -0.06 -8.66 -5.32
N PHE A 64 0.34 -7.78 -4.40
CA PHE A 64 -0.57 -6.86 -3.72
C PHE A 64 -1.17 -5.84 -4.69
N TRP A 65 -0.32 -5.19 -5.48
CA TRP A 65 -0.77 -4.17 -6.43
C TRP A 65 -1.57 -4.78 -7.59
N ASN A 66 -1.22 -6.00 -8.00
CA ASN A 66 -2.06 -6.79 -8.92
C ASN A 66 -3.45 -7.06 -8.32
N HIS A 67 -3.54 -7.35 -7.01
CA HIS A 67 -4.82 -7.50 -6.31
C HIS A 67 -5.64 -6.21 -6.34
N CYS A 68 -4.99 -5.06 -6.27
CA CYS A 68 -5.62 -3.74 -6.43
C CYS A 68 -5.99 -3.40 -7.89
N LEU A 69 -6.01 -4.37 -8.81
CA LEU A 69 -6.35 -4.20 -10.22
C LEU A 69 -5.40 -3.29 -11.02
N TYR A 70 -4.18 -3.12 -10.54
CA TYR A 70 -3.12 -2.55 -11.37
C TYR A 70 -2.47 -3.65 -12.18
N ASP A 71 -2.14 -3.36 -13.44
CA ASP A 71 -1.17 -4.15 -14.18
C ASP A 71 0.22 -3.67 -13.75
N SER A 72 0.93 -4.49 -12.96
CA SER A 72 2.17 -4.07 -12.31
C SER A 72 3.41 -4.76 -12.87
N SER A 73 4.43 -3.94 -13.11
CA SER A 73 5.76 -4.36 -13.55
C SER A 73 6.82 -3.73 -12.67
N ILE A 74 7.80 -4.51 -12.22
CA ILE A 74 8.90 -4.02 -11.40
C ILE A 74 9.99 -3.48 -12.33
N ASN A 75 10.38 -2.22 -12.13
CA ASN A 75 11.59 -1.67 -12.69
C ASN A 75 12.58 -1.42 -11.56
N ILE A 76 13.64 -2.22 -11.49
CA ILE A 76 14.73 -1.98 -10.54
C ILE A 76 15.63 -0.94 -11.20
N SER A 77 15.70 0.27 -10.63
CA SER A 77 16.47 1.35 -11.24
C SER A 77 17.96 1.01 -11.22
N ASP A 78 18.62 1.18 -12.36
CA ASP A 78 20.08 1.08 -12.45
C ASP A 78 20.77 2.27 -11.74
N THR A 79 20.06 3.38 -11.49
CA THR A 79 20.58 4.61 -10.85
C THR A 79 19.48 5.51 -10.25
N PRO A 80 19.54 5.91 -8.96
CA PRO A 80 20.48 5.49 -7.93
C PRO A 80 20.15 4.08 -7.44
N ALA A 81 21.20 3.30 -7.20
CA ALA A 81 21.19 1.84 -7.15
C ALA A 81 20.32 1.19 -6.04
N VAL A 82 19.59 1.94 -5.20
CA VAL A 82 18.97 1.43 -3.96
C VAL A 82 17.46 1.59 -3.92
N THR A 83 16.89 1.93 -5.07
CA THR A 83 15.46 2.13 -5.21
C THR A 83 14.95 1.23 -6.31
N PHE A 84 13.92 0.46 -6.01
CA PHE A 84 13.12 -0.12 -7.07
C PHE A 84 11.86 0.72 -7.22
N THR A 85 11.46 0.88 -8.47
CA THR A 85 10.22 1.54 -8.84
C THR A 85 9.26 0.46 -9.31
N LEU A 86 8.15 0.28 -8.59
CA LEU A 86 7.06 -0.53 -9.12
C LEU A 86 6.21 0.38 -10.01
N VAL A 87 6.07 -0.01 -11.28
CA VAL A 87 5.24 0.68 -12.26
C VAL A 87 3.87 0.03 -12.24
N CYS A 88 2.85 0.79 -11.85
CA CYS A 88 1.46 0.35 -11.78
C CYS A 88 0.64 1.04 -12.86
N LYS A 89 0.16 0.28 -13.84
CA LYS A 89 -0.77 0.80 -14.86
C LYS A 89 -2.20 0.72 -14.35
N ASP A 90 -2.84 1.87 -14.25
CA ASP A 90 -4.23 1.97 -13.85
C ASP A 90 -5.14 1.75 -15.06
N THR A 91 -6.07 0.82 -14.97
CA THR A 91 -7.04 0.53 -16.04
C THR A 91 -8.44 1.06 -15.74
N VAL A 92 -8.66 1.61 -14.55
CA VAL A 92 -10.01 1.99 -14.05
C VAL A 92 -10.30 3.46 -14.30
N PHE A 93 -9.32 4.33 -14.05
CA PHE A 93 -9.42 5.78 -14.12
C PHE A 93 -8.58 6.42 -15.22
N ALA A 94 -7.82 5.63 -16.01
CA ALA A 94 -6.89 6.11 -17.03
C ALA A 94 -7.44 7.25 -17.92
N SER A 95 -8.72 7.17 -18.30
CA SER A 95 -9.38 8.12 -19.21
C SER A 95 -9.93 9.40 -18.56
N ASN A 96 -9.98 9.49 -17.23
CA ASN A 96 -10.68 10.59 -16.54
C ASN A 96 -9.77 11.82 -16.33
N ARG A 97 -10.34 13.03 -16.29
CA ARG A 97 -9.61 14.31 -16.15
C ARG A 97 -9.39 14.79 -14.71
N LEU A 98 -9.64 13.93 -13.73
CA LEU A 98 -9.57 14.27 -12.31
C LEU A 98 -8.12 14.46 -11.81
N PRO A 99 -7.91 15.12 -10.66
CA PRO A 99 -6.60 15.21 -10.01
C PRO A 99 -5.99 13.83 -9.79
N LYS A 100 -4.76 13.66 -10.26
CA LYS A 100 -4.05 12.38 -10.31
C LYS A 100 -2.81 12.38 -9.43
N ILE A 101 -2.62 11.30 -8.71
CA ILE A 101 -1.35 10.96 -8.06
C ILE A 101 -0.49 10.23 -9.12
N HIS A 102 0.71 10.75 -9.40
CA HIS A 102 1.61 10.16 -10.41
C HIS A 102 2.70 9.31 -9.77
N SER A 103 3.13 9.68 -8.57
CA SER A 103 4.04 8.85 -7.80
C SER A 103 3.80 8.85 -6.29
N ILE A 104 4.19 7.74 -5.69
CA ILE A 104 4.13 7.49 -4.25
C ILE A 104 5.49 7.01 -3.80
N GLN A 105 6.07 7.72 -2.83
CA GLN A 105 7.34 7.34 -2.23
C GLN A 105 7.12 6.58 -0.93
N PHE A 106 7.78 5.43 -0.83
CA PHE A 106 7.84 4.60 0.37
C PHE A 106 9.24 4.62 0.95
N ARG A 107 9.35 4.82 2.26
CA ARG A 107 10.60 4.75 2.99
C ARG A 107 10.52 3.68 4.07
N LEU A 108 11.30 2.61 3.93
CA LEU A 108 11.51 1.63 4.98
C LEU A 108 12.77 2.01 5.75
N SER A 109 12.63 2.30 7.03
CA SER A 109 13.74 2.56 7.95
C SER A 109 13.83 1.46 8.98
N VAL A 110 15.01 0.89 9.14
CA VAL A 110 15.31 -0.13 10.15
C VAL A 110 16.40 0.41 11.06
N LEU A 111 16.15 0.40 12.37
CA LEU A 111 17.13 0.78 13.38
C LEU A 111 17.35 -0.42 14.30
N THR A 112 18.58 -0.93 14.34
CA THR A 112 18.95 -2.11 15.14
C THR A 112 20.28 -1.88 15.85
N LEU A 113 20.44 -2.54 17.00
CA LEU A 113 21.73 -2.66 17.69
C LEU A 113 22.53 -3.88 17.22
N ASP A 114 21.89 -4.78 16.47
CA ASP A 114 22.54 -5.97 15.96
C ASP A 114 23.44 -5.61 14.76
N SER A 115 24.59 -6.29 14.66
CA SER A 115 25.52 -6.11 13.54
C SER A 115 25.02 -6.71 12.23
N GLU A 116 24.08 -7.65 12.32
CA GLU A 116 23.52 -8.39 11.19
C GLU A 116 22.00 -8.47 11.34
N ILE A 117 21.29 -8.31 10.22
CA ILE A 117 19.83 -8.45 10.16
C ILE A 117 19.52 -9.68 9.33
N ASN A 118 18.76 -10.62 9.90
CA ASN A 118 18.24 -11.76 9.16
C ASN A 118 17.19 -11.27 8.13
N LEU A 119 17.39 -11.64 6.85
CA LEU A 119 16.51 -11.28 5.74
C LEU A 119 15.06 -11.73 5.98
N GLU A 120 14.84 -12.92 6.53
CA GLU A 120 13.50 -13.45 6.77
C GLU A 120 12.75 -12.65 7.83
N THR A 121 13.42 -12.28 8.93
CA THR A 121 12.85 -11.41 9.96
C THR A 121 12.47 -10.05 9.39
N LEU A 122 13.35 -9.46 8.58
CA LEU A 122 13.09 -8.20 7.88
C LEU A 122 11.85 -8.32 6.98
N LEU A 123 11.73 -9.40 6.20
CA LEU A 123 10.59 -9.63 5.32
C LEU A 123 9.27 -9.80 6.09
N VAL A 124 9.29 -10.44 7.26
CA VAL A 124 8.10 -10.60 8.11
C VAL A 124 7.65 -9.25 8.68
N ALA A 125 8.57 -8.50 9.27
CA ALA A 125 8.29 -7.17 9.80
C ALA A 125 7.78 -6.23 8.69
N PHE A 126 8.41 -6.31 7.53
CA PHE A 126 8.04 -5.56 6.35
C PHE A 126 6.61 -5.87 5.86
N ASN A 127 6.25 -7.16 5.74
CA ASN A 127 4.89 -7.56 5.36
C ASN A 127 3.86 -7.04 6.35
N TYR A 128 4.15 -7.12 7.65
CA TYR A 128 3.26 -6.60 8.68
C TYR A 128 3.05 -5.09 8.53
N LEU A 129 4.13 -4.32 8.42
CA LEU A 129 4.07 -2.87 8.20
C LEU A 129 3.26 -2.50 6.95
N MET A 130 3.46 -3.22 5.86
CA MET A 130 2.71 -3.02 4.62
C MET A 130 1.23 -3.29 4.78
N VAL A 131 0.86 -4.42 5.38
CA VAL A 131 -0.56 -4.76 5.61
C VAL A 131 -1.20 -3.71 6.50
N SER A 132 -0.56 -3.34 7.62
CA SER A 132 -1.05 -2.28 8.51
C SER A 132 -1.20 -0.94 7.81
N TRP A 133 -0.28 -0.61 6.91
CA TRP A 133 -0.32 0.64 6.18
C TRP A 133 -1.42 0.65 5.13
N VAL A 134 -1.55 -0.39 4.32
CA VAL A 134 -2.62 -0.54 3.33
C VAL A 134 -3.98 -0.45 4.01
N LEU A 135 -4.15 -1.13 5.13
CA LEU A 135 -5.38 -1.11 5.92
C LEU A 135 -5.82 0.31 6.27
N ASN A 136 -4.86 1.15 6.63
CA ASN A 136 -5.12 2.53 6.97
C ASN A 136 -5.41 3.39 5.74
N GLU A 137 -4.63 3.23 4.66
CA GLU A 137 -4.81 4.03 3.45
C GLU A 137 -6.04 3.64 2.63
N GLU A 138 -6.51 2.40 2.71
CA GLU A 138 -7.75 1.96 2.05
C GLU A 138 -8.94 2.83 2.50
N LEU A 139 -8.97 3.23 3.77
CA LEU A 139 -10.00 4.11 4.31
C LEU A 139 -9.94 5.53 3.72
N GLN A 140 -8.72 6.05 3.56
CA GLN A 140 -8.49 7.43 3.13
C GLN A 140 -8.62 7.58 1.61
N TYR A 141 -8.01 6.65 0.87
CA TYR A 141 -7.90 6.67 -0.59
C TYR A 141 -8.35 5.34 -1.21
N PRO A 142 -9.63 4.97 -1.08
CA PRO A 142 -10.14 3.70 -1.56
C PRO A 142 -10.04 3.54 -3.08
N ALA A 143 -10.07 4.64 -3.84
CA ALA A 143 -9.86 4.61 -5.28
C ALA A 143 -8.44 4.17 -5.68
N ILE A 144 -7.47 4.26 -4.76
CA ILE A 144 -6.07 3.87 -4.99
C ILE A 144 -5.80 2.50 -4.38
N PHE A 145 -6.24 2.27 -3.13
CA PHE A 145 -5.82 1.13 -2.31
C PHE A 145 -6.89 0.06 -2.06
N SER A 146 -8.16 0.28 -2.43
CA SER A 146 -9.21 -0.73 -2.20
C SER A 146 -9.38 -1.65 -3.42
N PRO A 147 -9.01 -2.94 -3.35
CA PRO A 147 -9.28 -3.90 -4.43
C PRO A 147 -10.76 -3.99 -4.76
N THR A 148 -11.59 -4.12 -3.70
CA THR A 148 -13.03 -4.29 -3.82
C THR A 148 -13.68 -3.00 -4.33
N GLY A 149 -13.27 -1.86 -3.78
CA GLY A 149 -13.74 -0.55 -4.21
C GLY A 149 -13.42 -0.25 -5.66
N ARG A 150 -12.19 -0.52 -6.08
CA ARG A 150 -11.76 -0.34 -7.48
C ARG A 150 -12.50 -1.29 -8.42
N GLN A 151 -12.76 -2.54 -8.02
CA GLN A 151 -13.58 -3.47 -8.82
C GLN A 151 -15.02 -2.96 -8.97
N PHE A 152 -15.61 -2.47 -7.88
CA PHE A 152 -16.94 -1.86 -7.91
C PHE A 152 -16.99 -0.67 -8.88
N ILE A 153 -16.04 0.26 -8.77
CA ILE A 153 -15.97 1.42 -9.66
C ILE A 153 -15.77 0.99 -11.10
N LYS A 154 -14.85 0.06 -11.38
CA LYS A 154 -14.60 -0.46 -12.73
C LYS A 154 -15.85 -1.01 -13.40
N LEU A 155 -16.62 -1.82 -12.69
CA LEU A 155 -17.85 -2.42 -13.20
C LEU A 155 -18.92 -1.34 -13.45
N ASN A 156 -19.17 -0.48 -12.47
CA ASN A 156 -20.27 0.48 -12.54
C ASN A 156 -19.97 1.66 -13.46
N LEU A 157 -18.74 2.19 -13.46
CA LEU A 157 -18.34 3.29 -14.34
C LEU A 157 -18.41 2.88 -15.81
N PHE A 158 -18.04 1.63 -16.13
CA PHE A 158 -18.20 1.09 -17.48
C PHE A 158 -19.66 1.09 -17.92
N TRP A 159 -20.56 0.53 -17.11
CA TRP A 159 -22.00 0.49 -17.43
C TRP A 159 -22.62 1.88 -17.50
N TYR A 160 -22.19 2.79 -16.61
CA TYR A 160 -22.67 4.16 -16.60
C TYR A 160 -22.28 4.90 -17.89
N LYS A 161 -21.00 4.83 -18.29
CA LYS A 161 -20.53 5.38 -19.57
C LYS A 161 -21.31 4.76 -20.72
N LYS A 162 -21.42 3.42 -20.76
CA LYS A 162 -22.12 2.71 -21.83
C LYS A 162 -23.59 3.14 -21.96
N MET A 163 -24.34 3.23 -20.85
CA MET A 163 -25.73 3.66 -20.89
C MET A 163 -25.90 5.10 -21.36
N TYR A 164 -25.08 6.04 -20.89
CA TYR A 164 -25.15 7.43 -21.34
C TYR A 164 -24.83 7.57 -22.84
N TYR A 165 -23.76 6.91 -23.30
CA TYR A 165 -23.35 6.95 -24.70
C TYR A 165 -24.34 6.28 -25.65
N GLU A 166 -24.76 5.05 -25.34
CA GLU A 166 -25.55 4.24 -26.28
C GLU A 166 -27.07 4.51 -26.19
N VAL A 167 -27.58 4.92 -25.03
CA VAL A 167 -29.03 5.08 -24.81
C VAL A 167 -29.46 6.55 -24.88
N LEU A 168 -28.63 7.46 -24.36
CA LEU A 168 -28.97 8.88 -24.30
C LEU A 168 -28.29 9.70 -25.40
N GLU A 169 -27.38 9.10 -26.18
CA GLU A 169 -26.57 9.76 -27.22
C GLU A 169 -25.83 11.01 -26.73
N THR A 170 -25.63 11.13 -25.41
CA THR A 170 -24.95 12.25 -24.76
C THR A 170 -23.64 11.80 -24.13
N HIS A 171 -22.63 12.66 -24.20
CA HIS A 171 -21.41 12.49 -23.42
C HIS A 171 -21.71 12.68 -21.93
N LEU A 172 -20.93 12.05 -21.06
CA LEU A 172 -21.02 12.31 -19.64
C LEU A 172 -20.67 13.79 -19.37
N ASP A 173 -21.64 14.56 -18.87
CA ASP A 173 -21.42 15.96 -18.54
C ASP A 173 -20.74 16.15 -17.16
N ASP A 174 -20.75 15.13 -16.29
CA ASP A 174 -20.23 15.22 -14.92
C ASP A 174 -19.60 13.89 -14.43
N GLU A 175 -18.46 13.52 -15.02
CA GLU A 175 -17.65 12.36 -14.59
C GLU A 175 -17.21 12.45 -13.12
N GLU A 176 -16.98 13.67 -12.64
CA GLU A 176 -16.47 13.94 -11.30
C GLU A 176 -17.48 13.58 -10.22
N LYS A 177 -18.72 14.03 -10.36
CA LYS A 177 -19.79 13.72 -9.39
C LYS A 177 -20.11 12.24 -9.32
N VAL A 178 -20.12 11.56 -10.46
CA VAL A 178 -20.39 10.10 -10.53
C VAL A 178 -19.29 9.34 -9.81
N ILE A 179 -18.02 9.68 -10.10
CA ILE A 179 -16.87 9.04 -9.46
C ILE A 179 -16.84 9.34 -7.96
N SER A 180 -17.12 10.59 -7.55
CA SER A 180 -17.23 10.96 -6.13
C SER A 180 -18.29 10.11 -5.42
N SER A 181 -19.48 9.98 -6.02
CA SER A 181 -20.58 9.20 -5.44
C SER A 181 -20.20 7.74 -5.26
N TYR A 182 -19.48 7.15 -6.22
CA TYR A 182 -18.98 5.78 -6.08
C TYR A 182 -17.89 5.66 -5.03
N ILE A 183 -16.96 6.62 -4.93
CA ILE A 183 -15.97 6.64 -3.87
C ILE A 183 -16.66 6.70 -2.49
N ASP A 184 -17.70 7.50 -2.34
CA ASP A 184 -18.47 7.59 -1.09
C ASP A 184 -19.18 6.27 -0.76
N ILE A 185 -19.81 5.63 -1.74
CA ILE A 185 -20.39 4.28 -1.57
C ILE A 185 -19.31 3.28 -1.16
N VAL A 186 -18.13 3.34 -1.76
CA VAL A 186 -16.99 2.49 -1.37
C VAL A 186 -16.58 2.75 0.07
N LYS A 187 -16.44 4.01 0.48
CA LYS A 187 -16.11 4.44 1.85
C LYS A 187 -17.13 3.94 2.88
N VAL A 188 -18.40 3.94 2.54
CA VAL A 188 -19.49 3.55 3.46
C VAL A 188 -19.66 2.03 3.53
N HIS A 189 -19.54 1.33 2.41
CA HIS A 189 -20.00 -0.07 2.30
C HIS A 189 -18.90 -1.11 2.10
N TYR A 190 -17.70 -0.71 1.66
CA TYR A 190 -16.71 -1.66 1.16
C TYR A 190 -15.35 -1.59 1.87
N THR A 191 -15.08 -0.53 2.62
CA THR A 191 -13.77 -0.24 3.24
C THR A 191 -13.42 -1.05 4.48
N THR A 192 -14.25 -2.01 4.91
CA THR A 192 -13.94 -2.78 6.15
C THR A 192 -14.60 -4.16 6.22
N MET A 193 -15.07 -4.74 5.11
CA MET A 193 -15.78 -6.05 5.17
C MET A 193 -14.92 -7.29 4.85
N LYS A 194 -13.70 -7.16 4.31
CA LYS A 194 -12.87 -8.35 3.98
C LYS A 194 -11.73 -8.66 4.95
N LEU A 195 -11.34 -7.70 5.80
CA LEU A 195 -10.14 -7.83 6.64
C LEU A 195 -10.40 -8.57 7.95
N MET A 196 -11.61 -8.53 8.50
CA MET A 196 -11.96 -9.42 9.62
C MET A 196 -12.11 -10.88 9.19
N SER A 197 -12.54 -11.16 7.94
CA SER A 197 -12.64 -12.53 7.43
C SER A 197 -11.30 -13.14 6.98
N GLY A 198 -10.33 -12.31 6.59
CA GLY A 198 -9.02 -12.75 6.06
C GLY A 198 -7.86 -12.66 7.06
N ALA A 199 -7.91 -11.74 8.02
CA ALA A 199 -6.88 -11.63 9.05
C ALA A 199 -6.85 -12.88 9.94
N GLU A 200 -8.02 -13.43 10.31
CA GLU A 200 -8.09 -14.67 11.09
C GLU A 200 -7.35 -15.83 10.39
N THR A 201 -7.44 -15.94 9.06
CA THR A 201 -6.83 -17.04 8.29
C THR A 201 -5.34 -16.83 7.95
N LEU A 202 -4.88 -15.59 7.74
CA LEU A 202 -3.47 -15.27 7.49
C LEU A 202 -2.62 -15.29 8.76
N PHE A 203 -3.17 -14.85 9.89
CA PHE A 203 -2.48 -14.94 11.19
C PHE A 203 -2.48 -16.38 11.73
N ASP A 204 -3.49 -17.21 11.45
CA ASP A 204 -3.48 -18.63 11.85
C ASP A 204 -2.55 -19.49 11.00
N SER A 205 -2.47 -19.28 9.69
CA SER A 205 -1.61 -20.11 8.82
C SER A 205 -0.11 -19.90 9.06
N THR A 206 0.30 -18.67 9.40
CA THR A 206 1.69 -18.35 9.79
C THR A 206 2.02 -18.82 11.21
N ARG A 207 1.04 -18.91 12.11
CA ARG A 207 1.21 -19.44 13.48
C ARG A 207 1.12 -20.96 13.58
N SER A 208 0.31 -21.61 12.75
CA SER A 208 0.06 -23.06 12.78
C SER A 208 1.29 -23.89 12.36
N ASN A 209 2.17 -23.32 11.53
CA ASN A 209 3.37 -24.01 11.03
C ASN A 209 4.57 -24.03 12.01
N ARG A 210 4.47 -23.36 13.18
CA ARG A 210 5.47 -23.50 14.25
C ARG A 210 4.90 -24.33 15.38
N GLY A 211 5.19 -25.63 15.32
CA GLY A 211 5.45 -26.49 16.47
C GLY A 211 4.43 -26.49 17.60
N ARG A 212 3.74 -27.64 17.76
CA ARG A 212 3.03 -28.07 18.97
C ARG A 212 3.90 -27.90 20.22
N LYS A 213 3.90 -26.71 20.84
CA LYS A 213 4.30 -26.33 22.22
C LYS A 213 4.51 -24.81 22.31
N CYS A 214 3.50 -24.00 21.99
CA CYS A 214 3.47 -22.62 22.47
C CYS A 214 2.63 -22.58 23.74
N ILE A 215 3.32 -22.56 24.89
CA ILE A 215 2.74 -22.08 26.15
C ILE A 215 2.33 -20.63 25.88
N PHE A 216 1.05 -20.34 26.10
CA PHE A 216 0.49 -19.00 25.93
C PHE A 216 1.10 -18.04 26.94
N GLU A 217 2.15 -17.33 26.56
CA GLU A 217 2.46 -16.04 27.19
C GLU A 217 1.72 -14.96 26.40
N LYS A 218 0.63 -14.47 27.00
CA LYS A 218 -0.05 -13.26 26.56
C LYS A 218 0.93 -12.09 26.71
N CYS A 219 1.62 -11.71 25.64
CA CYS A 219 2.28 -10.41 25.59
C CYS A 219 1.22 -9.33 25.37
N PRO A 220 1.02 -8.39 26.32
CA PRO A 220 0.14 -7.26 26.08
C PRO A 220 0.79 -6.35 25.04
N LEU A 221 0.22 -6.29 23.83
CA LEU A 221 0.54 -5.28 22.82
C LEU A 221 0.10 -3.92 23.37
N SER A 222 1.01 -3.17 23.97
CA SER A 222 0.79 -1.75 24.26
C SER A 222 1.03 -0.95 22.98
N LEU A 223 -0.06 -0.49 22.36
CA LEU A 223 0.00 0.59 21.38
C LEU A 223 0.49 1.85 22.10
N VAL A 224 1.72 2.28 21.82
CA VAL A 224 2.23 3.56 22.29
C VAL A 224 1.75 4.63 21.32
N VAL A 225 0.79 5.44 21.76
CA VAL A 225 0.41 6.68 21.06
C VAL A 225 1.49 7.72 21.39
N CYS A 226 2.32 8.06 20.41
CA CYS A 226 3.21 9.21 20.53
C CYS A 226 2.37 10.48 20.41
N ALA A 227 2.20 11.21 21.51
CA ALA A 227 1.62 12.55 21.49
C ALA A 227 2.56 13.49 20.70
N HIS A 228 2.02 14.21 19.72
CA HIS A 228 2.70 15.37 19.16
C HIS A 228 2.88 16.40 20.27
N SER A 229 4.12 16.74 20.56
CA SER A 229 4.45 17.95 21.30
C SER A 229 4.39 19.12 20.32
N ASP A 230 3.27 19.82 20.33
CA ASP A 230 3.26 21.19 19.81
C ASP A 230 4.20 22.01 20.71
N SER A 231 5.31 22.44 20.12
CA SER A 231 6.23 23.39 20.73
C SER A 231 6.59 24.46 19.70
N SER A 232 5.69 25.41 19.50
CA SER A 232 5.84 26.85 19.82
C SER A 232 4.72 27.67 19.19
#